data_AF-A0A920BM55-F1
#
_entry.id   AF-A0A920BM55-F1
#
_cell.length_a   1.000
_cell.length_b   1.000
_cell.length_c   1.000
_cell.angle_alpha   90.00
_cell.angle_beta   90.00
_cell.angle_gamma   90.00
#
_symmetry.space_group_name_H-M   'P 1'
#
loop_
_entity.id
_entity.type
_entity.pdbx_description
1 polymer ?
#
loop_
_entity_poly.entity_id
_entity_poly.type
_entity_poly.pdbx_seq_one_letter_code
_entity_poly.pdbx_strand_id
1 'polypeptide(L)'
;MKIKRHKPLTLVREMVEVLRLLFSGETVRFSGEKLSLGPAQINYGGKEIDIFLAGRGPKMLELGAQKADGFYLSYIYKNTLQTLSLSFAHRTGQIVKDSILCTQQC
;
A
#
# COMPACT_ATOMS: atom_id res chain seq x y z
N MET A 1 -0.88 18.30 -15.63
CA MET A 1 -1.97 17.30 -15.46
C MET A 1 -2.76 17.64 -14.18
N LYS A 2 -4.03 18.10 -14.29
CA LYS A 2 -4.89 18.43 -13.13
C LYS A 2 -5.72 17.21 -12.73
N ILE A 3 -5.21 16.38 -11.83
CA ILE A 3 -5.98 15.28 -11.22
C ILE A 3 -6.52 15.74 -9.86
N LYS A 4 -7.84 15.77 -9.71
CA LYS A 4 -8.49 16.07 -8.43
C LYS A 4 -8.36 14.85 -7.50
N ARG A 5 -7.94 15.09 -6.25
CA ARG A 5 -7.80 14.03 -5.23
C ARG A 5 -8.95 14.15 -4.24
N HIS A 6 -9.94 13.28 -4.36
CA HIS A 6 -11.07 13.20 -3.43
C HIS A 6 -11.00 11.88 -2.66
N LYS A 7 -11.01 11.94 -1.33
CA LYS A 7 -10.90 10.78 -0.42
C LYS A 7 -9.77 9.80 -0.82
N PRO A 8 -8.51 10.25 -0.84
CA PRO A 8 -7.38 9.43 -1.31
C PRO A 8 -7.21 8.13 -0.50
N LEU A 9 -7.52 8.14 0.79
CA LEU A 9 -7.40 6.96 1.64
C LEU A 9 -8.39 5.85 1.23
N THR A 10 -9.63 6.22 0.90
CA THR A 10 -10.65 5.29 0.40
C THR A 10 -10.23 4.70 -0.94
N LEU A 11 -9.75 5.56 -1.86
CA LEU A 11 -9.32 5.11 -3.18
C LEU A 11 -8.15 4.12 -3.11
N VAL A 12 -7.14 4.40 -2.29
CA VAL A 12 -5.99 3.48 -2.13
C VAL A 12 -6.42 2.16 -1.51
N ARG A 13 -7.34 2.19 -0.53
CA ARG A 13 -7.90 0.97 0.07
C ARG A 13 -8.56 0.08 -0.98
N GLU A 14 -9.46 0.64 -1.77
CA GLU A 14 -10.18 -0.08 -2.82
C GLU A 14 -9.22 -0.56 -3.93
N MET A 15 -8.20 0.23 -4.25
CA MET A 15 -7.17 -0.14 -5.22
C MET A 15 -6.42 -1.40 -4.78
N VAL A 16 -6.00 -1.50 -3.51
CA VAL A 16 -5.31 -2.70 -3.01
C VAL A 16 -6.22 -3.93 -3.08
N GLU A 17 -7.49 -3.79 -2.72
CA GLU A 17 -8.48 -4.88 -2.82
C GLU A 17 -8.64 -5.37 -4.25
N VAL A 18 -8.79 -4.45 -5.21
CA VAL A 18 -8.92 -4.80 -6.63
C VAL A 18 -7.65 -5.43 -7.19
N LEU A 19 -6.47 -4.95 -6.81
CA LEU A 19 -5.22 -5.56 -7.26
C LEU A 19 -5.09 -7.01 -6.76
N ARG A 20 -5.46 -7.30 -5.51
CA ARG A 20 -5.48 -8.67 -4.98
C ARG A 20 -6.43 -9.57 -5.76
N LEU A 21 -7.63 -9.06 -6.05
CA LEU A 21 -8.61 -9.78 -6.87
C LEU A 21 -8.07 -10.06 -8.27
N LEU A 22 -7.47 -9.07 -8.93
CA LEU A 22 -6.91 -9.23 -10.27
C LEU A 22 -5.72 -10.19 -10.31
N PHE A 23 -4.89 -10.21 -9.26
CA PHE A 23 -3.74 -11.11 -9.16
C PHE A 23 -4.12 -12.57 -8.88
N SER A 24 -5.38 -12.85 -8.48
CA SER A 24 -5.89 -14.23 -8.42
C SER A 24 -5.87 -14.94 -9.77
N GLY A 25 -5.89 -14.18 -10.88
CA GLY A 25 -6.01 -14.73 -12.24
C GLY A 25 -7.44 -15.09 -12.63
N GLU A 26 -8.43 -14.88 -11.77
CA GLU A 26 -9.84 -15.11 -12.08
C GLU A 26 -10.48 -13.88 -12.77
N THR A 27 -11.66 -14.08 -13.38
CA THR A 27 -12.49 -12.95 -13.83
C THR A 27 -13.18 -12.33 -12.63
N VAL A 28 -12.79 -11.11 -12.29
CA VAL A 28 -13.28 -10.41 -11.10
C VAL A 28 -14.14 -9.20 -11.47
N ARG A 29 -15.05 -8.85 -10.57
CA ARG A 29 -15.88 -7.64 -10.61
C ARG A 29 -15.74 -6.95 -9.26
N PHE A 30 -15.72 -5.62 -9.25
CA PHE A 30 -15.61 -4.84 -8.01
C PHE A 30 -16.48 -3.59 -8.07
N SER A 31 -17.13 -3.25 -6.97
CA SER A 31 -17.92 -2.02 -6.84
C SER A 31 -17.67 -1.42 -5.45
N GLY A 32 -16.88 -0.35 -5.43
CA GLY A 32 -16.56 0.44 -4.24
C GLY A 32 -17.12 1.86 -4.31
N GLU A 33 -16.77 2.69 -3.32
CA GLU A 33 -17.19 4.08 -3.21
C GLU A 33 -16.51 4.98 -4.25
N LYS A 34 -15.25 4.68 -4.61
CA LYS A 34 -14.46 5.49 -5.56
C LYS A 34 -14.03 4.73 -6.80
N LEU A 35 -13.92 3.41 -6.71
CA LEU A 35 -13.44 2.56 -7.77
C LEU A 35 -14.47 1.48 -8.07
N SER A 36 -14.78 1.31 -9.35
CA SER A 36 -15.62 0.24 -9.87
C SER A 36 -14.91 -0.43 -11.03
N LEU A 37 -14.97 -1.75 -11.08
CA LEU A 37 -14.37 -2.57 -12.11
C LEU A 37 -15.44 -3.52 -12.64
N GLY A 38 -15.66 -3.48 -13.96
CA GLY A 38 -16.46 -4.49 -14.67
C GLY A 38 -15.77 -5.85 -14.67
N PRO A 39 -16.29 -6.86 -15.38
CA PRO A 39 -15.61 -8.15 -15.52
C PRO A 39 -14.23 -7.94 -16.15
N ALA A 40 -13.17 -8.26 -15.40
CA ALA A 40 -11.79 -8.11 -15.83
C ALA A 40 -10.94 -9.28 -15.32
N GLN A 41 -9.94 -9.69 -16.11
CA GLN A 41 -9.00 -10.76 -15.80
C GLN A 41 -7.61 -10.37 -16.31
N ILE A 42 -6.56 -10.77 -15.59
CA ILE A 42 -5.17 -10.59 -16.01
C ILE A 42 -4.53 -11.97 -16.26
N ASN A 43 -4.00 -12.17 -17.47
CA ASN A 43 -3.39 -13.45 -17.90
C ASN A 43 -2.04 -13.79 -17.23
N TYR A 44 -1.50 -12.88 -16.42
CA TYR A 44 -0.28 -13.05 -15.61
C TYR A 44 -0.58 -13.24 -14.11
N GLY A 45 -1.85 -13.45 -13.73
CA GLY A 45 -2.22 -13.81 -12.36
C GLY A 45 -1.81 -15.23 -11.98
N GLY A 46 -1.92 -15.57 -10.69
CA GLY A 46 -1.65 -16.93 -10.18
C GLY A 46 -0.30 -17.15 -9.49
N LYS A 47 0.52 -16.10 -9.33
CA LYS A 47 1.61 -16.07 -8.34
C LYS A 47 1.20 -15.18 -7.17
N GLU A 48 1.67 -15.51 -5.97
CA GLU A 48 1.52 -14.66 -4.79
C GLU A 48 2.35 -13.39 -5.02
N ILE A 49 1.69 -12.32 -5.50
CA ILE A 49 2.33 -11.03 -5.77
C ILE A 49 2.20 -10.16 -4.54
N ASP A 50 3.33 -9.79 -3.96
CA ASP A 50 3.39 -8.87 -2.83
C ASP A 50 3.01 -7.45 -3.26
N ILE A 51 2.17 -6.80 -2.44
CA ILE A 51 1.74 -5.42 -2.62
C ILE A 51 2.38 -4.56 -1.54
N PHE A 52 3.29 -3.68 -1.96
CA PHE A 52 3.91 -2.68 -1.10
C PHE A 52 3.22 -1.33 -1.26
N LEU A 53 2.81 -0.70 -0.15
CA LEU A 53 2.29 0.66 -0.18
C LEU A 53 3.39 1.68 0.12
N ALA A 54 3.48 2.71 -0.70
CA ALA A 54 4.33 3.86 -0.46
C ALA A 54 3.47 5.07 -0.07
N GLY A 55 3.73 5.66 1.09
CA GLY A 55 2.92 6.78 1.57
C GLY A 55 3.49 7.45 2.81
N ARG A 56 2.86 8.56 3.19
CA ARG A 56 3.21 9.30 4.41
C ARG A 56 1.95 9.63 5.21
N GLY A 57 2.13 9.80 6.51
CA GLY A 57 1.08 10.20 7.45
C GLY A 57 0.37 9.00 8.11
N PRO A 58 -0.12 9.18 9.34
CA PRO A 58 -0.53 8.09 10.22
C PRO A 58 -1.64 7.21 9.62
N LYS A 59 -2.64 7.81 8.96
CA LYS A 59 -3.75 7.07 8.35
C LYS A 59 -3.33 6.16 7.18
N MET A 60 -2.35 6.59 6.37
CA MET A 60 -1.87 5.78 5.25
C MET A 60 -0.99 4.63 5.73
N LEU A 61 -0.26 4.86 6.81
CA LEU A 61 0.56 3.85 7.47
C LEU A 61 -0.29 2.78 8.14
N GLU A 62 -1.35 3.21 8.83
CA GLU A 62 -2.36 2.31 9.37
C GLU A 62 -3.04 1.48 8.26
N LEU A 63 -3.41 2.10 7.14
CA LEU A 63 -3.97 1.38 5.98
C LEU A 63 -2.97 0.36 5.42
N GLY A 64 -1.69 0.75 5.33
CA GLY A 64 -0.60 -0.14 4.92
C GLY A 64 -0.44 -1.34 5.84
N ALA A 65 -0.38 -1.12 7.15
CA ALA A 65 -0.29 -2.18 8.14
C ALA A 65 -1.50 -3.15 8.09
N GLN A 66 -2.67 -2.65 7.71
CA GLN A 66 -3.90 -3.47 7.65
C GLN A 66 -4.01 -4.30 6.36
N LYS A 67 -3.58 -3.78 5.20
CA LYS A 67 -3.91 -4.36 3.88
C LYS A 67 -2.74 -4.69 2.97
N ALA A 68 -1.55 -4.14 3.21
CA ALA A 68 -0.37 -4.37 2.38
C ALA A 68 0.54 -5.44 3.00
N ASP A 69 1.40 -6.09 2.19
CA ASP A 69 2.39 -7.06 2.71
C ASP A 69 3.64 -6.36 3.25
N GLY A 70 3.87 -5.12 2.79
CA GLY A 70 4.94 -4.28 3.25
C GLY A 70 4.66 -2.81 2.97
N PHE A 71 5.52 -1.96 3.52
CA PHE A 71 5.41 -0.53 3.37
C PHE A 71 6.76 0.09 3.01
N TYR A 72 6.74 0.95 2.00
CA TYR A 72 7.90 1.67 1.54
C TYR A 72 7.88 3.10 2.09
N LEU A 73 8.94 3.43 2.82
CA LEU A 73 9.10 4.72 3.48
C LEU A 73 10.35 5.42 2.94
N SER A 74 10.16 6.45 2.14
CA SER A 74 11.25 7.33 1.70
C SER A 74 11.54 8.42 2.73
N TYR A 75 12.82 8.70 3.01
CA TYR A 75 13.29 9.83 3.82
C TYR A 75 12.65 9.91 5.23
N ILE A 76 12.97 8.96 6.08
CA ILE A 76 12.39 8.87 7.43
C ILE A 76 13.28 9.59 8.44
N TYR A 77 12.68 10.44 9.26
CA TYR A 77 13.37 10.98 10.43
C TYR A 77 13.44 9.90 11.52
N LYS A 78 14.64 9.66 12.08
CA LYS A 78 14.90 8.55 13.02
C LYS A 78 13.89 8.48 14.17
N ASN A 79 13.46 9.64 14.69
CA ASN A 79 12.53 9.73 15.80
C ASN A 79 11.08 9.31 15.44
N THR A 80 10.71 9.34 14.16
CA THR A 80 9.38 8.93 13.70
C THR A 80 9.27 7.40 13.56
N LEU A 81 10.39 6.68 13.44
CA LEU A 81 10.40 5.22 13.27
C LEU A 81 9.78 4.48 14.46
N GLN A 82 9.96 4.97 15.67
CA GLN A 82 9.52 4.30 16.90
C GLN A 82 7.98 4.29 17.01
N THR A 83 7.33 5.39 16.61
CA THR A 83 5.86 5.46 16.51
C THR A 83 5.32 4.54 15.41
N LEU A 84 6.05 4.41 14.30
CA LEU A 84 5.65 3.56 13.18
C LEU A 84 5.77 2.07 13.51
N SER A 85 6.84 1.66 14.19
CA SER A 85 6.99 0.25 14.61
C SER A 85 5.83 -0.23 15.48
N LEU A 86 5.29 0.62 16.35
CA LEU A 86 4.12 0.28 17.17
C LEU A 86 2.86 0.08 16.33
N SER A 87 2.71 0.84 15.24
CA SER A 87 1.57 0.75 14.32
C SER A 87 1.62 -0.53 13.46
N PHE A 88 2.83 -1.05 13.20
CA PHE A 88 3.06 -2.24 12.38
C PHE A 88 3.29 -3.53 13.19
N ALA A 89 3.44 -3.45 14.52
CA ALA A 89 3.80 -4.59 15.37
C ALA A 89 2.80 -5.77 15.32
N HIS A 90 1.56 -5.55 14.89
CA HIS A 90 0.53 -6.58 14.81
C HIS A 90 0.56 -7.43 13.53
N ARG A 91 1.34 -7.06 12.51
CA ARG A 91 1.46 -7.84 11.28
C ARG A 91 2.89 -7.74 10.78
N THR A 92 3.70 -8.73 11.13
CA THR A 92 5.07 -8.93 10.63
C THR A 92 5.06 -9.01 9.11
N GLY A 93 5.39 -7.89 8.46
CA GLY A 93 5.52 -7.77 7.01
C GLY A 93 6.47 -6.62 6.71
N GLN A 94 7.46 -6.87 5.86
CA GLN A 94 8.73 -6.16 5.77
C GLN A 94 8.56 -4.63 5.60
N ILE A 95 9.14 -3.85 6.53
CA ILE A 95 9.52 -2.47 6.22
C ILE A 95 10.77 -2.57 5.35
N VAL A 96 10.62 -2.39 4.05
CA VAL A 96 11.76 -2.35 3.12
C VAL A 96 12.52 -1.05 3.37
N LYS A 97 13.64 -1.16 4.10
CA LYS A 97 14.50 -0.03 4.49
C LYS A 97 15.54 0.28 3.40
N ASP A 98 15.13 0.58 2.19
CA ASP A 98 16.09 0.90 1.11
C ASP A 98 16.55 2.37 1.10
N SER A 99 16.54 3.05 2.24
CA SER A 99 17.09 4.41 2.34
C SER A 99 17.69 4.74 3.70
N ILE A 100 18.67 3.93 4.13
CA ILE A 100 19.60 4.31 5.21
C ILE A 100 20.80 5.14 4.67
N LEU A 101 20.93 5.30 3.35
CA LEU A 101 22.08 6.03 2.76
C LEU A 101 22.00 7.56 2.83
N CYS A 102 20.95 8.18 3.38
CA CYS A 102 20.77 9.64 3.38
C CYS A 102 20.78 10.31 4.77
N THR A 103 21.30 9.65 5.81
CA THR A 103 21.49 10.27 7.14
C THR A 103 22.95 10.35 7.59
N GLN A 104 23.91 10.05 6.71
CA GLN A 104 25.36 10.25 6.97
C GLN A 104 25.87 11.62 6.48
N GLN A 105 24.97 12.53 6.08
CA GLN A 105 25.34 13.84 5.54
C GLN A 105 24.38 14.94 6.00
N CYS A 106 24.26 15.14 7.31
CA CYS A 106 23.82 16.38 7.96
C CYS A 106 24.48 16.46 9.33
#